data_AF-A0A8B6Y5D3-F1
#
_entry.id   AF-A0A8B6Y5D3-F1
#
_cell.length_a   1.000
_cell.length_b   1.000
_cell.length_c   1.000
_cell.angle_alpha   90.00
_cell.angle_beta   90.00
_cell.angle_gamma   90.00
#
_symmetry.space_group_name_H-M   'P 1'
#
loop_
_entity.id
_entity.type
_entity.pdbx_description
1 polymer ?
#
loop_
_entity_poly.entity_id
_entity_poly.type
_entity_poly.pdbx_seq_one_letter_code
_entity_poly.pdbx_strand_id
1 'polypeptide(L)'
;MEDIDRNYDKFLVKRTNLKEEQITSICTHHRDMLIVRYESRYQKSCCCPFLTYKKVYRASLHVITMHTVLEAETVSLNLIPRKKLCPTCQRKVINHLSKSMSENKYNEGLDIVSETSVKNKKDGVNRHFRATGVSPIKIKG
;
A
#
# COMPACT_ATOMS: atom_id res chain seq x y z
N MET A 1 -12.98 2.29 22.72
CA MET A 1 -11.96 2.00 21.70
C MET A 1 -12.65 1.11 20.69
N GLU A 2 -12.86 1.58 19.45
CA GLU A 2 -13.09 0.83 18.20
C GLU A 2 -13.94 1.65 17.20
N ASP A 3 -13.30 2.62 16.53
CA ASP A 3 -13.77 3.15 15.23
C ASP A 3 -13.39 2.17 14.10
N ILE A 4 -13.83 0.91 14.22
CA ILE A 4 -13.53 -0.15 13.24
C ILE A 4 -14.84 -0.58 12.57
N ASP A 5 -15.38 0.19 11.60
CA ASP A 5 -16.12 -0.41 10.46
C ASP A 5 -16.68 0.57 9.41
N ARG A 6 -15.83 1.44 8.82
CA ARG A 6 -16.21 2.13 7.56
C ARG A 6 -15.18 2.04 6.44
N ASN A 7 -14.06 1.36 6.67
CA ASN A 7 -12.93 1.38 5.73
C ASN A 7 -12.43 -0.02 5.34
N TYR A 8 -13.26 -1.05 5.56
CA TYR A 8 -12.94 -2.45 5.33
C TYR A 8 -12.46 -2.69 3.88
N ASP A 9 -13.24 -2.22 2.92
CA ASP A 9 -12.96 -2.39 1.49
C ASP A 9 -11.65 -1.71 1.08
N LYS A 10 -11.36 -0.54 1.66
CA LYS A 10 -10.10 0.16 1.40
C LYS A 10 -8.88 -0.64 1.86
N PHE A 11 -8.95 -1.32 3.00
CA PHE A 11 -7.86 -2.19 3.41
C PHE A 11 -7.69 -3.38 2.46
N LEU A 12 -8.79 -3.95 1.97
CA LEU A 12 -8.74 -5.09 1.04
C LEU A 12 -8.13 -4.70 -0.29
N VAL A 13 -8.58 -3.60 -0.90
CA VAL A 13 -8.02 -3.05 -2.15
C VAL A 13 -6.50 -2.88 -2.01
N LYS A 14 -6.04 -2.25 -0.91
CA LYS A 14 -4.61 -1.99 -0.69
C LYS A 14 -3.77 -3.22 -0.37
N ARG A 15 -4.39 -4.33 0.06
CA ARG A 15 -3.66 -5.57 0.43
C ARG A 15 -3.72 -6.64 -0.64
N THR A 16 -4.68 -6.57 -1.55
CA THR A 16 -4.88 -7.56 -2.63
C THR A 16 -4.45 -7.04 -4.00
N ASN A 17 -4.23 -5.72 -4.14
CA ASN A 17 -4.04 -5.06 -5.43
C ASN A 17 -5.20 -5.26 -6.42
N LEU A 18 -6.38 -5.59 -5.90
CA LEU A 18 -7.62 -5.68 -6.67
C LEU A 18 -8.35 -4.34 -6.61
N LYS A 19 -9.07 -4.00 -7.68
CA LYS A 19 -10.02 -2.89 -7.64
C LYS A 19 -11.20 -3.26 -6.75
N GLU A 20 -11.85 -2.26 -6.15
CA GLU A 20 -13.02 -2.46 -5.29
C GLU A 20 -14.12 -3.26 -5.99
N GLU A 21 -14.39 -2.93 -7.26
CA GLU A 21 -15.34 -3.62 -8.15
C GLU A 21 -15.04 -5.11 -8.35
N GLN A 22 -13.78 -5.53 -8.19
CA GLN A 22 -13.35 -6.92 -8.37
C GLN A 22 -13.52 -7.75 -7.09
N ILE A 23 -13.72 -7.10 -5.94
CA ILE A 23 -13.84 -7.76 -4.63
C ILE A 23 -15.33 -7.98 -4.34
N THR A 24 -15.89 -9.04 -4.91
CA THR A 24 -17.32 -9.36 -4.75
C THR A 24 -17.65 -10.08 -3.45
N SER A 25 -16.69 -10.81 -2.90
CA SER A 25 -16.85 -11.54 -1.64
C SER A 25 -15.49 -11.88 -1.03
N ILE A 26 -15.47 -12.02 0.29
CA ILE A 26 -14.31 -12.46 1.04
C ILE A 26 -14.74 -13.47 2.09
N CYS A 27 -14.04 -14.61 2.18
CA CYS A 27 -14.35 -15.58 3.22
C CYS A 27 -13.91 -15.06 4.59
N THR A 28 -14.55 -15.57 5.65
CA THR A 28 -14.23 -15.22 7.05
C THR A 28 -12.75 -15.40 7.38
N HIS A 29 -12.12 -16.46 6.85
CA HIS A 29 -10.68 -16.68 7.00
C HIS A 29 -9.82 -15.55 6.40
N HIS A 30 -10.10 -15.15 5.15
CA HIS A 30 -9.35 -14.06 4.51
C HIS A 30 -9.65 -12.71 5.15
N ARG A 31 -10.88 -12.47 5.63
CA ARG A 31 -11.23 -11.30 6.43
C ARG A 31 -10.34 -11.23 7.68
N ASP A 32 -10.25 -12.33 8.41
CA ASP A 32 -9.42 -12.41 9.60
C ASP A 32 -7.95 -12.14 9.28
N MET A 33 -7.41 -12.81 8.27
CA MET A 33 -5.99 -12.68 7.89
C MET A 33 -5.64 -11.30 7.33
N LEU A 34 -6.48 -10.76 6.44
CA LEU A 34 -6.19 -9.54 5.72
C LEU A 34 -6.61 -8.29 6.47
N ILE A 35 -7.48 -8.36 7.49
CA ILE A 35 -8.06 -7.17 8.12
C ILE A 35 -7.86 -7.21 9.63
N VAL A 36 -8.36 -8.25 10.28
CA VAL A 36 -8.40 -8.35 11.75
C VAL A 36 -6.99 -8.56 12.30
N ARG A 37 -6.31 -9.61 11.82
CA ARG A 37 -4.99 -10.08 12.26
C ARG A 37 -3.85 -9.55 11.43
N TYR A 38 -4.12 -8.65 10.48
CA TYR A 38 -3.07 -8.02 9.69
C TYR A 38 -2.25 -7.08 10.58
N GLU A 39 -1.30 -7.67 11.29
CA GLU A 39 -0.55 -7.01 12.33
C GLU A 39 0.83 -6.60 11.85
N SER A 40 1.09 -5.31 12.03
CA SER A 40 2.42 -4.71 11.96
C SER A 40 3.37 -5.28 13.02
N ARG A 41 2.84 -5.90 14.10
CA ARG A 41 3.61 -6.38 15.25
C ARG A 41 4.68 -7.39 14.87
N TYR A 42 4.39 -8.27 13.90
CA TYR A 42 5.34 -9.28 13.41
C TYR A 42 6.32 -8.75 12.36
N GLN A 43 6.13 -7.53 11.87
CA GLN A 43 7.05 -6.91 10.94
C GLN A 43 8.33 -6.47 11.66
N LYS A 44 9.41 -7.24 11.47
CA LYS A 44 10.72 -7.01 12.09
C LYS A 44 11.60 -5.98 11.36
N SER A 45 11.18 -5.51 10.19
CA SER A 45 11.97 -4.62 9.33
C SER A 45 11.12 -3.58 8.61
N CYS A 46 11.71 -2.48 8.17
CA CYS A 46 11.04 -1.44 7.38
C CYS A 46 10.42 -1.98 6.08
N CYS A 47 9.18 -1.58 5.79
CA CYS A 47 8.49 -1.76 4.52
C CYS A 47 8.81 -0.56 3.63
N CYS A 48 9.99 -0.54 3.01
CA CYS A 48 10.45 0.62 2.24
C CYS A 48 9.63 0.82 0.96
N PRO A 49 8.91 1.95 0.81
CA PRO A 49 8.13 2.20 -0.40
C PRO A 49 8.99 2.67 -1.58
N PHE A 50 10.23 3.09 -1.33
CA PHE A 50 11.15 3.58 -2.35
C PHE A 50 12.07 2.48 -2.91
N LEU A 51 12.03 1.26 -2.37
CA LEU A 51 12.90 0.13 -2.75
C LEU A 51 14.40 0.45 -2.80
N THR A 52 14.84 1.49 -2.08
CA THR A 52 16.20 2.06 -2.21
C THR A 52 17.25 1.44 -1.28
N TYR A 53 16.89 0.46 -0.44
CA TYR A 53 17.81 -0.02 0.59
C TYR A 53 18.58 -1.27 0.18
N LYS A 54 19.90 -1.22 0.41
CA LYS A 54 20.75 -2.41 0.58
C LYS A 54 20.75 -2.94 2.03
N LYS A 55 20.36 -2.11 3.01
CA LYS A 55 20.41 -2.41 4.46
C LYS A 55 19.01 -2.56 5.07
N VAL A 56 18.81 -3.58 5.90
CA VAL A 56 17.55 -3.84 6.61
C VAL A 56 17.48 -2.98 7.88
N TYR A 57 16.51 -2.08 7.97
CA TYR A 57 16.25 -1.28 9.17
C TYR A 57 15.24 -1.97 10.08
N ARG A 58 15.59 -2.15 11.36
CA ARG A 58 14.74 -2.84 12.36
C ARG A 58 14.33 -1.97 13.55
N ALA A 59 14.99 -0.83 13.76
CA ALA A 59 14.76 0.05 14.91
C ALA A 59 13.73 1.15 14.61
N SER A 60 13.02 1.59 15.66
CA SER A 60 12.09 2.74 15.66
C SER A 60 11.13 2.73 14.49
N LEU A 61 10.44 1.61 14.29
CA LEU A 61 9.55 1.40 13.17
C LEU A 61 8.16 2.00 13.46
N HIS A 62 7.72 2.94 12.63
CA HIS A 62 6.44 3.65 12.77
C HIS A 62 5.36 3.01 11.89
N VAL A 63 4.18 2.78 12.45
CA VAL A 63 3.04 2.18 11.74
C VAL A 63 2.45 3.18 10.75
N ILE A 64 2.23 2.74 9.51
CA ILE A 64 1.54 3.48 8.47
C ILE A 64 0.03 3.44 8.76
N THR A 65 -0.57 4.61 8.94
CA THR A 65 -2.02 4.74 9.15
C THR A 65 -2.76 4.74 7.81
N MET A 66 -4.07 4.50 7.82
CA MET A 66 -4.89 4.62 6.60
C MET A 66 -4.88 6.04 6.04
N HIS A 67 -4.86 7.05 6.91
CA HIS A 67 -4.78 8.47 6.49
C HIS A 67 -3.55 8.70 5.62
N THR A 68 -2.38 8.28 6.08
CA THR A 68 -1.13 8.44 5.34
C THR A 68 -1.14 7.66 4.01
N VAL A 69 -1.83 6.52 3.93
CA VAL A 69 -1.98 5.79 2.65
C VAL A 69 -2.78 6.61 1.66
N LEU A 70 -3.93 7.17 2.07
CA LEU A 70 -4.79 7.97 1.21
C LEU A 70 -4.09 9.26 0.74
N GLU A 71 -3.36 9.93 1.62
CA GLU A 71 -2.54 11.09 1.24
C GLU A 71 -1.42 10.68 0.27
N ALA A 72 -0.77 9.52 0.49
CA ALA A 72 0.31 9.06 -0.36
C ALA A 72 -0.16 8.70 -1.78
N GLU A 73 -1.43 8.35 -1.96
CA GLU A 73 -2.01 8.08 -3.28
C GLU A 73 -2.05 9.32 -4.17
N THR A 74 -2.25 10.51 -3.60
CA THR A 74 -2.25 11.77 -4.37
C THR A 74 -0.89 12.06 -5.00
N VAL A 75 0.18 11.47 -4.43
CA VAL A 75 1.57 11.60 -4.91
C VAL A 75 2.10 10.31 -5.54
N SER A 76 1.20 9.40 -5.96
CA SER A 76 1.55 8.13 -6.60
C SER A 76 2.48 7.23 -5.78
N LEU A 77 2.44 7.32 -4.44
CA LEU A 77 3.26 6.51 -3.56
C LEU A 77 2.44 5.36 -2.96
N ASN A 78 2.79 4.13 -3.33
CA ASN A 78 2.10 2.92 -2.87
C ASN A 78 2.52 2.53 -1.45
N LEU A 79 1.76 2.99 -0.46
CA LEU A 79 1.91 2.58 0.93
C LEU A 79 0.91 1.48 1.31
N ILE A 80 1.34 0.55 2.17
CA ILE A 80 0.48 -0.52 2.67
C ILE A 80 0.06 -0.20 4.11
N PRO A 81 -1.24 -0.14 4.41
CA PRO A 81 -1.70 0.24 5.72
C PRO A 81 -1.37 -0.81 6.79
N ARG A 82 -1.09 -0.34 8.00
CA ARG A 82 -0.57 -1.16 9.12
C ARG A 82 0.76 -1.87 8.81
N LYS A 83 1.51 -1.51 7.78
CA LYS A 83 2.94 -1.84 7.71
C LYS A 83 3.75 -0.79 8.47
N LYS A 84 5.04 -1.05 8.70
CA LYS A 84 5.94 -0.11 9.39
C LYS A 84 7.03 0.46 8.52
N LEU A 85 7.38 1.72 8.76
CA LEU A 85 8.49 2.45 8.14
C LEU A 85 9.58 2.74 9.16
N CYS A 86 10.84 2.74 8.74
CA CYS A 86 11.90 3.33 9.54
C CYS A 86 11.80 4.87 9.53
N PRO A 87 12.47 5.57 10.46
CA PRO A 87 12.39 7.03 10.56
C PRO A 87 12.85 7.75 9.29
N THR A 88 13.78 7.15 8.54
CA THR A 88 14.24 7.69 7.25
C THR A 88 13.17 7.57 6.17
N CYS A 89 12.52 6.41 6.04
CA CYS A 89 11.41 6.25 5.11
C CYS A 89 10.25 7.19 5.45
N GLN A 90 9.90 7.29 6.73
CA GLN A 90 8.80 8.13 7.17
C GLN A 90 9.06 9.60 6.81
N ARG A 91 10.26 10.12 7.08
CA ARG A 91 10.64 11.50 6.68
C ARG A 91 10.55 11.70 5.17
N LYS A 92 11.02 10.73 4.37
CA LYS A 92 10.89 10.81 2.91
C LYS A 92 9.44 10.87 2.46
N VAL A 93 8.56 10.04 3.04
CA VAL A 93 7.12 10.07 2.75
C VAL A 93 6.55 11.46 3.05
N ILE A 94 6.83 12.02 4.23
CA ILE A 94 6.35 13.35 4.64
C ILE A 94 6.86 14.43 3.66
N ASN A 95 8.13 14.39 3.29
CA ASN A 95 8.70 15.38 2.35
C ASN A 95 8.07 15.28 0.95
N HIS A 96 7.78 14.07 0.47
CA HIS A 96 7.08 13.88 -0.81
C HIS A 96 5.65 14.45 -0.75
N LEU A 97 4.95 14.21 0.36
CA LEU A 97 3.61 14.77 0.59
C LEU A 97 3.64 16.30 0.61
N SER A 98 4.55 16.92 1.36
CA SER A 98 4.64 18.38 1.46
C SER A 98 5.04 19.05 0.14
N LYS A 99 5.88 18.39 -0.67
CA LYS A 99 6.30 18.93 -1.97
C LYS A 99 5.13 18.99 -2.96
N SER A 100 4.29 17.96 -3.01
CA SER A 100 3.10 17.96 -3.88
C SER A 100 2.10 19.06 -3.55
N MET A 101 1.91 19.38 -2.26
CA MET A 101 1.04 20.49 -1.82
C MET A 101 1.60 21.86 -2.23
N SER A 102 2.91 21.96 -2.41
CA SER A 102 3.59 23.17 -2.86
C SER A 102 3.46 23.33 -4.37
N GLU A 103 3.57 22.23 -5.13
CA GLU A 103 3.48 22.22 -6.61
C GLU A 103 2.03 22.40 -7.10
N ASN A 104 1.03 21.99 -6.32
CA ASN A 104 -0.40 22.17 -6.65
C ASN A 104 -0.92 23.62 -6.50
N LYS A 105 -0.14 24.54 -5.92
CA LYS A 105 -0.51 25.97 -5.86
C LYS A 105 -0.15 26.75 -7.13
N TYR A 106 0.56 26.14 -8.08
CA TYR A 106 1.12 26.84 -9.26
C TYR A 106 0.62 26.32 -10.61
N ASN A 107 -0.36 25.42 -10.65
CA ASN A 107 -0.79 24.78 -11.91
C ASN A 107 -2.32 24.82 -12.09
N GLU A 108 -2.90 26.02 -12.05
CA GLU A 108 -4.17 26.28 -12.74
C GLU A 108 -3.84 27.06 -14.02
N GLY A 109 -3.64 26.32 -15.11
CA GLY A 109 -3.48 26.86 -16.46
C GLY A 109 -2.16 26.46 -17.16
N LEU A 110 -2.16 25.31 -17.83
CA LEU A 110 -1.76 25.19 -19.24
C LEU A 110 -1.87 23.72 -19.70
N ASP A 111 -2.66 23.50 -20.75
CA ASP A 111 -2.61 22.29 -21.58
C ASP A 111 -1.19 22.09 -22.15
N ILE A 112 -0.73 20.84 -22.25
CA ILE A 112 0.03 20.28 -23.38
C ILE A 112 0.19 18.76 -23.17
N VAL A 113 -0.28 18.03 -24.18
CA VAL A 113 -0.09 16.60 -24.42
C VAL A 113 1.39 16.29 -24.62
N SER A 114 1.90 15.20 -24.06
CA SER A 114 2.98 14.41 -24.68
C SER A 114 3.05 13.00 -24.10
N GLU A 115 2.81 12.03 -24.98
CA GLU A 115 3.06 10.60 -24.80
C GLU A 115 4.52 10.31 -24.45
N THR A 116 4.79 9.25 -23.70
CA THR A 116 5.74 8.20 -24.12
C THR A 116 5.81 7.00 -23.15
N SER A 117 5.55 5.82 -23.74
CA SER A 117 6.19 4.52 -23.50
C SER A 117 6.08 3.82 -22.13
N VAL A 118 4.96 3.13 -21.92
CA VAL A 118 4.81 2.07 -20.91
C VAL A 118 5.57 0.83 -21.35
N LYS A 119 6.78 0.61 -20.80
CA LYS A 119 7.43 -0.71 -20.86
C LYS A 119 6.84 -1.60 -19.77
N ASN A 120 5.81 -2.34 -20.15
CA ASN A 120 5.27 -3.48 -19.40
C ASN A 120 6.40 -4.48 -19.08
N LYS A 121 6.77 -4.59 -17.80
CA LYS A 121 7.37 -5.81 -17.26
C LYS A 121 6.34 -6.46 -16.33
N LYS A 122 5.51 -7.32 -16.93
CA LYS A 122 5.06 -8.55 -16.28
C LYS A 122 6.33 -9.24 -15.81
N ASP A 123 6.46 -9.50 -14.51
CA ASP A 123 6.87 -10.78 -13.95
C ASP A 123 7.24 -10.66 -12.48
N GLY A 124 6.53 -11.43 -11.65
CA GLY A 124 7.17 -12.07 -10.51
C GLY A 124 6.82 -11.58 -9.11
N VAL A 125 5.56 -11.72 -8.67
CA VAL A 125 5.31 -11.99 -7.24
C VAL A 125 4.20 -13.03 -7.08
N ASN A 126 4.52 -14.29 -7.38
CA ASN A 126 3.77 -15.41 -6.80
C ASN A 126 4.74 -16.49 -6.31
N ARG A 127 5.57 -16.15 -5.31
CA ARG A 127 6.41 -17.14 -4.62
C ARG A 127 6.61 -16.78 -3.15
N HIS A 128 5.53 -16.71 -2.36
CA HIS A 128 5.66 -17.00 -0.94
C HIS A 128 4.36 -17.42 -0.21
N PHE A 129 3.61 -18.37 -0.75
CA PHE A 129 2.66 -19.17 0.04
C PHE A 129 2.58 -20.59 -0.53
N ARG A 130 3.68 -21.35 -0.44
CA ARG A 130 3.63 -22.82 -0.57
C ARG A 130 3.98 -23.41 0.79
N ALA A 131 3.01 -23.44 1.70
CA ALA A 131 3.13 -24.22 2.93
C ALA A 131 1.78 -24.62 3.56
N THR A 132 0.64 -24.10 3.12
CA THR A 132 -0.66 -24.55 3.64
C THR A 132 -1.64 -24.65 2.48
N GLY A 133 -2.19 -25.83 2.24
CA GLY A 133 -3.12 -26.07 1.13
C GLY A 133 -4.35 -25.20 1.25
N VAL A 134 -4.40 -24.10 0.49
CA VAL A 134 -5.56 -23.20 0.41
C VAL A 134 -6.14 -23.19 -0.99
N SER A 135 -7.47 -23.25 -1.05
CA SER A 135 -8.24 -23.06 -2.26
C SER A 135 -8.09 -21.63 -2.79
N PRO A 136 -8.13 -21.41 -4.12
CA PRO A 136 -7.92 -20.11 -4.72
C PRO A 136 -9.04 -19.10 -4.42
N ILE A 137 -8.69 -17.82 -4.33
CA ILE A 137 -9.62 -16.70 -4.48
C ILE A 137 -10.23 -16.77 -5.88
N LYS A 138 -11.57 -16.78 -5.97
CA LYS A 138 -12.27 -16.79 -7.27
C LYS A 138 -12.18 -15.41 -7.91
N ILE A 139 -11.53 -15.33 -9.06
CA ILE A 139 -11.52 -14.17 -9.95
C ILE A 139 -12.48 -14.51 -11.09
N LYS A 140 -13.46 -13.67 -11.41
CA LYS A 140 -14.23 -13.81 -12.65
C LYS A 140 -13.37 -13.31 -13.81
N GLY A 141 -13.20 -14.16 -14.83
CA GLY A 141 -12.68 -13.77 -16.14
C GLY A 141 -13.74 -13.07 -16.98
#